data_AF-A0A925L7Y5-F1
#
_entry.id   AF-A0A925L7Y5-F1
#
_cell.length_a   1.000
_cell.length_b   1.000
_cell.length_c   1.000
_cell.angle_alpha   90.00
_cell.angle_beta   90.00
_cell.angle_gamma   90.00
#
_symmetry.space_group_name_H-M   'P 1'
#
loop_
_entity.id
_entity.type
_entity.pdbx_description
1 polymer ?
#
loop_
_entity_poly.entity_id
_entity_poly.type
_entity_poly.pdbx_seq_one_letter_code
_entity_poly.pdbx_strand_id
1 'polypeptide(L)'
;MAYDYSSESKLLELPNPYRLQNRLLWLCAVVLLIAGVTSLWWARAAMQEHAMQVAAAPLIAGLLMLAAGLACAATAARRLRFFFGRDRPASLKSPDEVKHMLRQGGLTYPEPRGALEGVLYHWAPTLITAPLEVQRLAQRYMFNLAAIAATLLSFLFSWALFGTPATRPWIGILYFAFGAFFLIKPVLSQGRARLTAASLIGLIAAAILAPVALGLLGPNLPRLGDFTLNMQVFVMLCASLVACGLAMAAVLAQVDGAPQTRASVEQQRLSMNAPPASLMDELDRTLQSQWTERIPNRRYLRVDPVTSAATPSGSFAGELLEETQPLPLAGTKAPSFGAALSERRHRALLLLDVYAVLLIGVAVGFALYFVREFNVVEAWEKNRYALAGTSAILALVAGFCFQSSSQLWGRFNFESVLIWVEFNGNYQTSRIGTGNQFTSRMNTQNDVVRTEAATLRVWRARIESVVFGKDDARQVTAMFSTEQEARGLAAHLMQFAQSQSVLVAPTSAADQARIAALNSGEQALAGPSASAAQLPHAQHMAATLASATPAQVHCTQCGTAAPPGARFCAKCGTALAA
;
A
#
# COMPACT_ATOMS: atom_id res chain seq x y z
N MET A 1 12.41 -3.88 14.96
CA MET A 1 12.17 -2.89 16.02
C MET A 1 12.75 -1.57 15.53
N ALA A 2 11.94 -0.56 15.22
CA ALA A 2 12.43 0.71 14.65
C ALA A 2 11.36 1.81 14.76
N TYR A 3 11.05 2.31 15.96
CA TYR A 3 10.11 3.43 16.11
C TYR A 3 10.47 4.28 17.30
N ASP A 4 11.22 5.35 17.04
CA ASP A 4 11.04 6.70 17.59
C ASP A 4 12.28 7.51 17.17
N TYR A 5 12.30 8.01 15.92
CA TYR A 5 13.44 8.81 15.42
C TYR A 5 13.04 10.13 14.74
N SER A 6 11.85 10.66 15.03
CA SER A 6 11.56 12.09 14.82
C SER A 6 10.39 12.50 15.72
N SER A 7 10.71 12.98 16.92
CA SER A 7 9.76 13.46 17.93
C SER A 7 9.12 14.82 17.59
N GLU A 8 9.52 15.46 16.49
CA GLU A 8 9.07 16.81 16.13
C GLU A 8 7.70 16.83 15.42
N SER A 9 7.33 15.77 14.68
CA SER A 9 6.10 15.74 13.87
C SER A 9 5.30 14.45 14.07
N LYS A 10 3.99 14.62 14.35
CA LYS A 10 3.01 13.52 14.45
C LYS A 10 2.33 13.20 13.11
N LEU A 11 2.79 13.80 12.00
CA LEU A 11 2.13 13.62 10.69
C LEU A 11 2.19 12.18 10.17
N LEU A 12 3.16 11.37 10.63
CA LEU A 12 3.26 9.95 10.30
C LEU A 12 2.46 9.04 11.25
N GLU A 13 1.89 9.59 12.33
CA GLU A 13 0.97 8.86 13.22
C GLU A 13 -0.43 8.86 12.62
N LEU A 14 -0.68 7.94 11.68
CA LEU A 14 -2.00 7.82 11.07
C LEU A 14 -3.07 7.43 12.11
N PRO A 15 -4.24 8.08 12.09
CA PRO A 15 -5.35 7.69 12.95
C PRO A 15 -5.82 6.29 12.56
N ASN A 16 -5.98 5.43 13.55
CA ASN A 16 -6.39 4.04 13.32
C ASN A 16 -7.81 3.99 12.71
N PRO A 17 -7.98 3.50 11.47
CA PRO A 17 -9.28 3.51 10.79
C PRO A 17 -10.20 2.39 11.31
N TYR A 18 -9.65 1.38 11.98
CA TYR A 18 -10.40 0.29 12.60
C TYR A 18 -11.02 0.68 13.95
N ARG A 19 -10.84 1.91 14.44
CA ARG A 19 -11.32 2.31 15.78
C ARG A 19 -12.81 2.00 16.00
N LEU A 20 -13.65 2.27 15.01
CA LEU A 20 -15.09 2.03 15.10
C LEU A 20 -15.41 0.54 15.11
N GLN A 21 -14.85 -0.20 14.14
CA GLN A 21 -15.02 -1.65 14.06
C GLN A 21 -14.50 -2.37 15.32
N ASN A 22 -13.34 -1.94 15.87
CA ASN A 22 -12.76 -2.50 17.07
C ASN A 22 -13.68 -2.31 18.29
N ARG A 23 -14.39 -1.19 18.41
CA ARG A 23 -15.38 -0.99 19.49
C ARG A 23 -16.53 -1.99 19.38
N LEU A 24 -17.00 -2.26 18.16
CA LEU A 24 -18.06 -3.24 17.92
C LEU A 24 -17.56 -4.67 18.17
N LEU A 25 -16.32 -5.00 17.78
CA LEU A 25 -15.68 -6.28 18.10
C LEU A 25 -15.48 -6.47 19.62
N TRP A 26 -15.12 -5.41 20.36
CA TRP A 26 -15.06 -5.45 21.82
C TRP A 26 -16.43 -5.70 22.44
N LEU A 27 -17.49 -5.07 21.92
CA LEU A 27 -18.86 -5.34 22.35
C LEU A 27 -19.23 -6.81 22.13
N CYS A 28 -18.98 -7.35 20.93
CA CYS A 28 -19.20 -8.77 20.64
C CYS A 28 -18.39 -9.69 21.54
N ALA A 29 -17.12 -9.34 21.82
CA ALA A 29 -16.27 -10.09 22.73
C ALA A 29 -16.87 -10.14 24.13
N VAL A 30 -17.32 -9.00 24.68
CA VAL A 30 -17.97 -8.94 26.00
C VAL A 30 -19.24 -9.80 26.03
N VAL A 31 -20.10 -9.67 25.02
CA VAL A 31 -21.35 -10.47 24.93
C VAL A 31 -21.04 -11.97 24.91
N LEU A 32 -20.08 -12.40 24.08
CA LEU A 32 -19.67 -13.81 23.98
C LEU A 32 -19.01 -14.32 25.26
N LEU A 33 -18.20 -13.49 25.94
CA LEU A 33 -17.56 -13.87 27.20
C LEU A 33 -18.58 -14.03 28.33
N ILE A 34 -19.52 -13.09 28.48
CA ILE A 34 -20.60 -13.17 29.47
C ILE A 34 -21.46 -14.41 29.21
N ALA A 35 -21.84 -14.65 27.96
CA ALA A 35 -22.61 -15.82 27.58
C ALA A 35 -21.85 -17.13 27.84
N GLY A 36 -20.55 -17.17 27.52
CA GLY A 36 -19.69 -18.30 27.79
C GLY A 36 -19.57 -18.63 29.28
N VAL A 37 -19.34 -17.62 30.13
CA VAL A 37 -19.31 -17.78 31.60
C VAL A 37 -20.67 -18.23 32.13
N THR A 38 -21.77 -17.66 31.62
CA THR A 38 -23.13 -18.05 32.02
C THR A 38 -23.40 -19.51 31.69
N SER A 39 -23.01 -19.95 30.49
CA SER A 39 -23.13 -21.35 30.06
C SER A 39 -22.29 -22.29 30.94
N LEU A 40 -21.06 -21.91 31.27
CA LEU A 40 -20.22 -22.69 32.20
C LEU A 40 -20.77 -22.73 33.63
N TRP A 41 -21.41 -21.65 34.08
CA TRP A 41 -22.06 -21.62 35.37
C TRP A 41 -23.26 -22.58 35.42
N TRP A 42 -24.06 -22.64 34.36
CA TRP A 42 -25.13 -23.65 34.22
C TRP A 42 -24.57 -25.08 34.16
N ALA A 43 -23.45 -25.31 33.47
CA ALA A 43 -22.76 -26.61 33.49
C ALA A 43 -22.37 -27.00 34.93
N ARG A 44 -21.77 -26.06 35.68
CA ARG A 44 -21.38 -26.29 37.08
C ARG A 44 -22.58 -26.64 37.95
N ALA A 45 -23.68 -25.90 37.85
CA ALA A 45 -24.90 -26.16 38.62
C ALA A 45 -25.44 -27.56 38.32
N ALA A 46 -25.53 -27.94 37.04
CA ALA A 46 -25.97 -29.28 36.63
C ALA A 46 -25.05 -30.40 37.15
N MET A 47 -23.73 -30.17 37.20
CA MET A 47 -22.78 -31.15 37.78
C MET A 47 -22.94 -31.30 39.30
N GLN A 48 -23.23 -30.22 40.02
CA GLN A 48 -23.44 -30.24 41.47
C GLN A 48 -24.73 -30.98 41.86
N GLU A 49 -25.74 -30.97 41.00
CA GLU A 49 -26.99 -31.71 41.16
C GLU A 49 -26.88 -33.18 40.70
N HIS A 50 -25.66 -33.70 40.47
CA HIS A 50 -25.39 -35.03 39.89
C HIS A 50 -26.03 -35.29 38.51
N ALA A 51 -26.54 -34.25 37.83
CA ALA A 51 -27.13 -34.30 36.51
C ALA A 51 -26.06 -34.18 35.40
N MET A 52 -25.06 -35.07 35.43
CA MET A 52 -23.94 -35.10 34.46
C MET A 52 -24.39 -35.16 33.00
N GLN A 53 -25.58 -35.72 32.76
CA GLN A 53 -26.20 -35.84 31.46
C GLN A 53 -26.59 -34.48 30.86
N VAL A 54 -26.92 -33.47 31.67
CA VAL A 54 -27.32 -32.13 31.18
C VAL A 54 -26.11 -31.19 31.05
N ALA A 55 -24.99 -31.50 31.71
CA ALA A 55 -23.83 -30.62 31.80
C ALA A 55 -22.99 -30.51 30.50
N ALA A 56 -23.09 -31.47 29.57
CA ALA A 56 -22.20 -31.54 28.41
C ALA A 56 -22.40 -30.40 27.39
N ALA A 57 -23.64 -30.10 27.00
CA ALA A 57 -23.94 -28.99 26.09
C ALA A 57 -23.55 -27.60 26.64
N PRO A 58 -23.91 -27.22 27.89
CA PRO A 58 -23.47 -25.95 28.46
C PRO A 58 -21.94 -25.85 28.57
N LEU A 59 -21.25 -26.95 28.83
CA LEU A 59 -19.79 -26.98 28.89
C LEU A 59 -19.18 -26.67 27.50
N ILE A 60 -19.58 -27.42 26.47
CA ILE A 60 -19.04 -27.25 25.10
C ILE A 60 -19.40 -25.89 24.53
N ALA A 61 -20.67 -25.48 24.62
CA ALA A 61 -21.13 -24.18 24.14
C ALA A 61 -20.42 -23.04 24.87
N GLY A 62 -20.23 -23.16 26.20
CA GLY A 62 -19.50 -22.20 27.01
C GLY A 62 -18.05 -22.03 26.55
N LEU A 63 -17.33 -23.14 26.35
CA LEU A 63 -15.95 -23.11 25.84
C LEU A 63 -15.86 -22.49 24.44
N LEU A 64 -16.77 -22.84 23.53
CA LEU A 64 -16.79 -22.28 22.18
C LEU A 64 -17.08 -20.76 22.18
N MET A 65 -18.04 -20.31 23.00
CA MET A 65 -18.34 -18.88 23.15
C MET A 65 -17.18 -18.11 23.75
N LEU A 66 -16.51 -18.67 24.78
CA LEU A 66 -15.31 -18.06 25.35
C LEU A 66 -14.18 -17.96 24.31
N ALA A 67 -13.92 -19.03 23.57
CA ALA A 67 -12.90 -19.03 22.52
C ALA A 67 -13.23 -18.00 21.42
N ALA A 68 -14.48 -17.92 20.97
CA ALA A 68 -14.92 -16.93 20.00
C ALA A 68 -14.81 -15.48 20.53
N GLY A 69 -15.19 -15.25 21.79
CA GLY A 69 -15.06 -13.96 22.45
C GLY A 69 -13.61 -13.50 22.58
N LEU A 70 -12.72 -14.41 23.00
CA LEU A 70 -11.28 -14.17 23.05
C LEU A 70 -10.69 -13.91 21.65
N ALA A 71 -11.13 -14.63 20.62
CA ALA A 71 -10.70 -14.39 19.24
C ALA A 71 -11.12 -13.01 18.72
N CYS A 72 -12.34 -12.55 19.06
CA CYS A 72 -12.82 -11.20 18.75
C CYS A 72 -11.97 -10.14 19.46
N ALA A 73 -11.75 -10.30 20.78
CA ALA A 73 -10.90 -9.42 21.59
C ALA A 73 -9.46 -9.38 21.06
N ALA A 74 -8.87 -10.52 20.73
CA ALA A 74 -7.52 -10.62 20.17
C ALA A 74 -7.41 -9.94 18.81
N THR A 75 -8.45 -10.02 17.98
CA THR A 75 -8.48 -9.33 16.67
C THR A 75 -8.57 -7.81 16.84
N ALA A 76 -9.40 -7.33 17.76
CA ALA A 76 -9.47 -5.91 18.10
C ALA A 76 -8.15 -5.40 18.73
N ALA A 77 -7.55 -6.19 19.63
CA ALA A 77 -6.29 -5.89 20.30
C ALA A 77 -5.11 -5.73 19.32
N ARG A 78 -4.99 -6.66 18.36
CA ARG A 78 -3.97 -6.60 17.29
C ARG A 78 -4.05 -5.33 16.43
N ARG A 79 -5.21 -4.68 16.41
CA ARG A 79 -5.49 -3.50 15.60
C ARG A 79 -5.68 -2.23 16.44
N LEU A 80 -5.18 -2.16 17.69
CA LEU A 80 -5.36 -0.97 18.55
C LEU A 80 -4.51 0.22 18.09
N ARG A 81 -3.26 -0.03 17.74
CA ARG A 81 -2.31 0.99 17.26
C ARG A 81 -1.69 0.54 15.96
N PHE A 82 -1.66 1.45 14.98
CA PHE A 82 -0.94 1.26 13.73
C PHE A 82 0.29 2.14 13.78
N PHE A 83 1.44 1.52 13.52
CA PHE A 83 2.70 2.23 13.38
C PHE A 83 3.11 2.14 11.90
N PHE A 84 3.27 3.29 11.24
CA PHE A 84 3.77 3.43 9.86
C PHE A 84 5.20 3.90 9.88
N GLY A 85 6.09 3.05 9.34
CA GLY A 85 7.54 3.24 9.47
C GLY A 85 8.01 4.11 8.33
N ARG A 86 9.27 4.49 8.33
CA ARG A 86 9.84 5.24 7.18
C ARG A 86 9.64 4.47 5.86
N ASP A 87 9.77 3.14 5.91
CA ASP A 87 9.60 2.26 4.76
C ASP A 87 8.13 1.96 4.41
N ARG A 88 7.16 2.51 5.15
CA ARG A 88 5.72 2.30 4.91
C ARG A 88 5.05 3.61 4.47
N PRO A 89 4.11 3.59 3.51
CA PRO A 89 3.64 2.42 2.74
C PRO A 89 4.74 1.82 1.85
N ALA A 90 4.57 0.63 1.29
CA ALA A 90 5.59 0.07 0.39
C ALA A 90 5.81 0.96 -0.85
N SER A 91 7.02 0.96 -1.41
CA SER A 91 7.31 1.63 -2.68
C SER A 91 6.39 1.13 -3.79
N LEU A 92 6.24 1.95 -4.85
CA LEU A 92 5.56 1.49 -6.07
C LEU A 92 6.34 0.31 -6.66
N LYS A 93 5.69 -0.37 -7.62
CA LYS A 93 6.26 -1.49 -8.36
C LYS A 93 7.46 -1.05 -9.24
N SER A 94 7.88 -1.92 -10.15
CA SER A 94 9.04 -1.75 -11.04
C SER A 94 9.22 -0.30 -11.54
N PRO A 95 10.46 0.23 -11.54
CA PRO A 95 10.78 1.55 -12.10
C PRO A 95 10.22 1.75 -13.52
N ASP A 96 10.21 0.71 -14.34
CA ASP A 96 9.70 0.78 -15.72
C ASP A 96 8.20 1.05 -15.77
N GLU A 97 7.41 0.43 -14.88
CA GLU A 97 5.96 0.69 -14.79
C GLU A 97 5.70 2.15 -14.41
N VAL A 98 6.48 2.69 -13.47
CA VAL A 98 6.37 4.09 -13.03
C VAL A 98 6.74 5.05 -14.16
N LYS A 99 7.81 4.78 -14.91
CA LYS A 99 8.18 5.57 -16.10
C LYS A 99 7.11 5.54 -17.18
N HIS A 100 6.56 4.36 -17.48
CA HIS A 100 5.48 4.23 -18.46
C HIS A 100 4.24 5.03 -18.04
N MET A 101 3.86 4.98 -16.76
CA MET A 101 2.77 5.78 -16.19
C MET A 101 3.02 7.29 -16.35
N LEU A 102 4.22 7.78 -16.02
CA LEU A 102 4.57 9.20 -16.17
C LEU A 102 4.61 9.64 -17.63
N ARG A 103 5.16 8.82 -18.54
CA ARG A 103 5.24 9.12 -20.00
C ARG A 103 3.85 9.22 -20.64
N GLN A 104 2.96 8.29 -20.30
CA GLN A 104 1.61 8.27 -20.86
C GLN A 104 0.71 9.34 -20.24
N GLY A 105 1.07 9.87 -19.07
CA GLY A 105 0.22 10.78 -18.31
C GLY A 105 -1.08 10.11 -17.86
N GLY A 106 -1.14 8.78 -17.83
CA GLY A 106 -2.36 8.00 -17.66
C GLY A 106 -2.16 6.78 -16.75
N LEU A 107 -3.25 6.34 -16.12
CA LEU A 107 -3.29 5.08 -15.38
C LEU A 107 -3.86 3.99 -16.29
N THR A 108 -3.26 2.80 -16.25
CA THR A 108 -3.74 1.63 -16.99
C THR A 108 -4.72 0.83 -16.13
N TYR A 109 -5.87 0.51 -16.72
CA TYR A 109 -6.92 -0.27 -16.05
C TYR A 109 -7.08 -1.61 -16.77
N PRO A 110 -7.05 -2.75 -16.05
CA PRO A 110 -7.28 -4.05 -16.67
C PRO A 110 -8.73 -4.15 -17.14
N GLU A 111 -8.92 -4.53 -18.39
CA GLU A 111 -10.26 -4.72 -18.95
C GLU A 111 -10.95 -5.94 -18.32
N PRO A 112 -12.24 -5.83 -17.97
CA PRO A 112 -13.05 -6.98 -17.55
C PRO A 112 -13.26 -7.93 -18.72
N ARG A 113 -13.17 -9.23 -18.47
CA ARG A 113 -13.31 -10.27 -19.52
C ARG A 113 -14.51 -11.18 -19.28
N GLY A 114 -15.07 -11.21 -18.07
CA GLY A 114 -16.18 -12.10 -17.71
C GLY A 114 -17.56 -11.53 -18.07
N ALA A 115 -18.53 -12.40 -18.36
CA ALA A 115 -19.92 -11.99 -18.60
C ALA A 115 -20.55 -11.29 -17.38
N LEU A 116 -20.36 -11.84 -16.18
CA LEU A 116 -20.81 -11.20 -14.93
C LEU A 116 -20.08 -9.89 -14.65
N GLU A 117 -18.81 -9.80 -15.06
CA GLU A 117 -18.06 -8.55 -14.96
C GLU A 117 -18.69 -7.51 -15.90
N GLY A 118 -19.04 -7.87 -17.14
CA GLY A 118 -19.76 -6.99 -18.06
C GLY A 118 -21.04 -6.41 -17.46
N VAL A 119 -21.86 -7.22 -16.80
CA VAL A 119 -23.06 -6.74 -16.08
C VAL A 119 -22.71 -5.80 -14.94
N LEU A 120 -21.70 -6.15 -14.14
CA LEU A 120 -21.22 -5.32 -13.03
C LEU A 120 -20.74 -3.94 -13.50
N TYR A 121 -19.88 -3.90 -14.52
CA TYR A 121 -19.33 -2.65 -15.06
C TYR A 121 -20.35 -1.86 -15.89
N HIS A 122 -21.41 -2.50 -16.41
CA HIS A 122 -22.55 -1.78 -16.98
C HIS A 122 -23.33 -1.01 -15.91
N TRP A 123 -23.59 -1.64 -14.76
CA TRP A 123 -24.33 -1.00 -13.66
C TRP A 123 -23.49 0.01 -12.86
N ALA A 124 -22.18 -0.26 -12.71
CA ALA A 124 -21.23 0.60 -12.01
C ALA A 124 -20.03 0.94 -12.90
N PRO A 125 -20.18 1.83 -13.91
CA PRO A 125 -19.13 2.12 -14.88
C PRO A 125 -17.87 2.73 -14.26
N THR A 126 -18.03 3.53 -13.21
CA THR A 126 -16.91 4.14 -12.46
C THR A 126 -16.06 3.13 -11.68
N LEU A 127 -16.50 1.87 -11.57
CA LEU A 127 -15.72 0.82 -10.91
C LEU A 127 -14.40 0.55 -11.65
N ILE A 128 -14.32 0.79 -12.96
CA ILE A 128 -13.10 0.54 -13.75
C ILE A 128 -11.93 1.40 -13.29
N THR A 129 -12.21 2.61 -12.80
CA THR A 129 -11.21 3.55 -12.28
C THR A 129 -10.97 3.40 -10.78
N ALA A 130 -11.71 2.51 -10.11
CA ALA A 130 -11.53 2.25 -8.68
C ALA A 130 -10.24 1.45 -8.40
N PRO A 131 -9.73 1.45 -7.16
CA PRO A 131 -8.59 0.61 -6.79
C PRO A 131 -8.84 -0.88 -7.09
N LEU A 132 -7.80 -1.61 -7.49
CA LEU A 132 -7.89 -3.02 -7.90
C LEU A 132 -8.48 -3.92 -6.80
N GLU A 133 -8.20 -3.64 -5.53
CA GLU A 133 -8.80 -4.41 -4.44
C GLU A 133 -10.32 -4.15 -4.35
N VAL A 134 -10.78 -2.92 -4.57
CA VAL A 134 -12.23 -2.60 -4.65
C VAL A 134 -12.87 -3.32 -5.84
N GLN A 135 -12.20 -3.32 -7.00
CA GLN A 135 -12.67 -4.04 -8.19
C GLN A 135 -12.82 -5.54 -7.93
N ARG A 136 -11.79 -6.18 -7.37
CA ARG A 136 -11.80 -7.61 -7.06
C ARG A 136 -12.85 -7.97 -6.01
N LEU A 137 -13.03 -7.13 -4.99
CA LEU A 137 -14.08 -7.33 -3.99
C LEU A 137 -15.47 -7.18 -4.59
N ALA A 138 -15.70 -6.20 -5.47
CA ALA A 138 -16.97 -6.03 -6.16
C ALA A 138 -17.29 -7.25 -7.04
N GLN A 139 -16.31 -7.73 -7.82
CA GLN A 139 -16.44 -8.94 -8.64
C GLN A 139 -16.78 -10.16 -7.77
N ARG A 140 -16.08 -10.33 -6.64
CA ARG A 140 -16.31 -11.42 -5.68
C ARG A 140 -17.71 -11.36 -5.08
N TYR A 141 -18.15 -10.20 -4.60
CA TYR A 141 -19.46 -10.07 -3.97
C TYR A 141 -20.61 -10.13 -4.98
N MET A 142 -20.45 -9.61 -6.20
CA MET A 142 -21.42 -9.80 -7.28
C MET A 142 -21.61 -11.29 -7.57
N PHE A 143 -20.52 -12.05 -7.68
CA PHE A 143 -20.58 -13.49 -7.88
C PHE A 143 -21.28 -14.18 -6.70
N ASN A 144 -20.86 -13.89 -5.46
CA ASN A 144 -21.46 -14.51 -4.27
C ASN A 144 -22.95 -14.19 -4.16
N LEU A 145 -23.35 -12.94 -4.47
CA LEU A 145 -24.75 -12.53 -4.49
C LEU A 145 -25.54 -13.33 -5.51
N ALA A 146 -25.04 -13.46 -6.74
CA ALA A 146 -25.68 -14.24 -7.80
C ALA A 146 -25.78 -15.72 -7.42
N ALA A 147 -24.71 -16.30 -6.87
CA ALA A 147 -24.67 -17.70 -6.44
C ALA A 147 -25.66 -17.97 -5.29
N ILE A 148 -25.67 -17.13 -4.25
CA ILE A 148 -26.57 -17.29 -3.09
C ILE A 148 -28.02 -17.06 -3.52
N ALA A 149 -28.30 -16.06 -4.36
CA ALA A 149 -29.63 -15.80 -4.89
C ALA A 149 -30.14 -16.97 -5.74
N ALA A 150 -29.32 -17.48 -6.67
CA ALA A 150 -29.67 -18.66 -7.48
C ALA A 150 -29.92 -19.89 -6.60
N THR A 151 -29.11 -20.10 -5.56
CA THR A 151 -29.26 -21.21 -4.61
C THR A 151 -30.54 -21.07 -3.80
N LEU A 152 -30.87 -19.87 -3.33
CA LEU A 152 -32.11 -19.60 -2.59
C LEU A 152 -33.34 -19.82 -3.46
N LEU A 153 -33.35 -19.28 -4.68
CA LEU A 153 -34.46 -19.50 -5.62
C LEU A 153 -34.63 -20.97 -5.97
N SER A 154 -33.52 -21.66 -6.22
CA SER A 154 -33.51 -23.09 -6.49
C SER A 154 -33.99 -23.92 -5.29
N PHE A 155 -33.58 -23.58 -4.06
CA PHE A 155 -34.08 -24.21 -2.85
C PHE A 155 -35.59 -23.99 -2.69
N LEU A 156 -36.08 -22.76 -2.83
CA LEU A 156 -37.51 -22.44 -2.73
C LEU A 156 -38.32 -23.17 -3.79
N PHE A 157 -37.83 -23.22 -5.03
CA PHE A 157 -38.46 -23.95 -6.12
C PHE A 157 -38.48 -25.46 -5.87
N SER A 158 -37.34 -26.04 -5.47
CA SER A 158 -37.21 -27.46 -5.15
C SER A 158 -38.14 -27.86 -4.00
N TRP A 159 -38.14 -27.05 -2.94
CA TRP A 159 -38.96 -27.26 -1.76
C TRP A 159 -40.47 -27.13 -2.09
N ALA A 160 -40.86 -26.19 -2.95
CA ALA A 160 -42.25 -25.98 -3.33
C ALA A 160 -42.77 -27.04 -4.33
N LEU A 161 -42.00 -27.36 -5.37
CA LEU A 161 -42.46 -28.21 -6.47
C LEU A 161 -42.24 -29.71 -6.23
N PHE A 162 -41.09 -30.10 -5.66
CA PHE A 162 -40.71 -31.50 -5.42
C PHE A 162 -40.84 -31.90 -3.94
N GLY A 163 -41.32 -31.00 -3.09
CA GLY A 163 -41.38 -31.20 -1.65
C GLY A 163 -42.53 -32.09 -1.20
N THR A 164 -42.24 -33.37 -1.01
CA THR A 164 -43.08 -34.34 -0.29
C THR A 164 -42.57 -34.53 1.14
N PRO A 165 -43.34 -35.14 2.06
CA PRO A 165 -42.84 -35.47 3.40
C PRO A 165 -41.54 -36.28 3.40
N ALA A 166 -41.33 -37.14 2.39
CA ALA A 166 -40.11 -37.95 2.27
C ALA A 166 -38.92 -37.18 1.68
N THR A 167 -39.15 -36.28 0.71
CA THR A 167 -38.06 -35.60 -0.02
C THR A 167 -37.61 -34.28 0.63
N ARG A 168 -38.48 -33.59 1.37
CA ARG A 168 -38.17 -32.29 2.00
C ARG A 168 -36.94 -32.32 2.93
N PRO A 169 -36.75 -33.31 3.82
CA PRO A 169 -35.54 -33.43 4.63
C PRO A 169 -34.25 -33.52 3.81
N TRP A 170 -34.27 -34.34 2.76
CA TRP A 170 -33.13 -34.56 1.88
C TRP A 170 -32.77 -33.32 1.06
N ILE A 171 -33.79 -32.60 0.57
CA ILE A 171 -33.61 -31.29 -0.05
C ILE A 171 -32.91 -30.36 0.94
N GLY A 172 -33.42 -30.24 2.17
CA GLY A 172 -32.79 -29.42 3.22
C GLY A 172 -31.33 -29.79 3.47
N ILE A 173 -31.00 -31.07 3.60
CA ILE A 173 -29.62 -31.54 3.83
C ILE A 173 -28.70 -31.18 2.66
N LEU A 174 -29.14 -31.41 1.43
CA LEU A 174 -28.35 -31.13 0.23
C LEU A 174 -28.01 -29.63 0.14
N TYR A 175 -29.01 -28.75 0.24
CA TYR A 175 -28.80 -27.30 0.18
C TYR A 175 -28.07 -26.77 1.41
N PHE A 176 -28.20 -27.43 2.57
CA PHE A 176 -27.42 -27.09 3.77
C PHE A 176 -25.94 -27.37 3.56
N ALA A 177 -25.58 -28.58 3.14
CA ALA A 177 -24.18 -28.95 2.89
C ALA A 177 -23.54 -28.03 1.84
N PHE A 178 -24.30 -27.74 0.79
CA PHE A 178 -23.89 -26.84 -0.26
C PHE A 178 -23.69 -25.39 0.24
N GLY A 179 -24.68 -24.81 0.92
CA GLY A 179 -24.56 -23.44 1.43
C GLY A 179 -23.52 -23.30 2.54
N ALA A 180 -23.34 -24.33 3.39
CA ALA A 180 -22.29 -24.38 4.39
C ALA A 180 -20.90 -24.35 3.74
N PHE A 181 -20.68 -25.10 2.65
CA PHE A 181 -19.44 -25.03 1.88
C PHE A 181 -19.17 -23.60 1.35
N PHE A 182 -20.20 -22.91 0.87
CA PHE A 182 -20.11 -21.52 0.42
C PHE A 182 -19.82 -20.51 1.52
N LEU A 183 -20.25 -20.74 2.75
CA LEU A 183 -20.00 -19.85 3.89
C LEU A 183 -18.65 -20.11 4.54
N ILE A 184 -18.29 -21.38 4.72
CA ILE A 184 -17.07 -21.78 5.40
C ILE A 184 -15.84 -21.43 4.56
N LYS A 185 -15.90 -21.66 3.23
CA LYS A 185 -14.73 -21.44 2.37
C LYS A 185 -14.26 -19.97 2.35
N PRO A 186 -15.12 -18.94 2.22
CA PRO A 186 -14.71 -17.53 2.31
C PRO A 186 -14.14 -17.12 3.68
N VAL A 187 -14.68 -17.70 4.76
CA VAL A 187 -14.23 -17.40 6.13
C VAL A 187 -12.86 -18.02 6.40
N LEU A 188 -12.65 -19.26 5.97
CA LEU A 188 -11.40 -19.99 6.17
C LEU A 188 -10.31 -19.62 5.15
N SER A 189 -10.67 -19.34 3.90
CA SER A 189 -9.73 -19.00 2.84
C SER A 189 -9.69 -17.48 2.60
N GLN A 190 -8.55 -16.88 2.90
CA GLN A 190 -8.19 -15.52 2.45
C GLN A 190 -7.85 -15.47 0.94
N GLY A 191 -7.94 -16.62 0.26
CA GLY A 191 -7.51 -16.80 -1.11
C GLY A 191 -8.40 -16.06 -2.12
N ARG A 192 -7.74 -15.51 -3.14
CA ARG A 192 -8.34 -14.96 -4.37
C ARG A 192 -8.89 -16.10 -5.24
N ALA A 193 -9.87 -16.85 -4.74
CA ALA A 193 -10.51 -17.90 -5.53
C ALA A 193 -11.26 -17.26 -6.71
N ARG A 194 -10.68 -17.38 -7.92
CA ARG A 194 -11.36 -17.04 -9.17
C ARG A 194 -12.37 -18.15 -9.46
N LEU A 195 -13.63 -17.89 -9.17
CA LEU A 195 -14.74 -18.76 -9.55
C LEU A 195 -15.08 -18.46 -11.01
N THR A 196 -14.96 -19.47 -11.88
CA THR A 196 -15.11 -19.32 -13.34
C THR A 196 -16.57 -19.43 -13.77
N ALA A 197 -16.89 -19.01 -15.01
CA ALA A 197 -18.22 -19.22 -15.58
C ALA A 197 -18.62 -20.71 -15.57
N ALA A 198 -17.66 -21.62 -15.76
CA ALA A 198 -17.87 -23.06 -15.64
C ALA A 198 -18.30 -23.47 -14.22
N SER A 199 -17.71 -22.87 -13.17
CA SER A 199 -18.14 -23.16 -11.80
C SER A 199 -19.55 -22.64 -11.51
N LEU A 200 -19.94 -21.50 -12.08
CA LEU A 200 -21.32 -20.99 -11.97
C LEU A 200 -22.32 -21.84 -12.73
N ILE A 201 -22.00 -22.26 -13.95
CA ILE A 201 -22.85 -23.16 -14.74
C ILE A 201 -22.99 -24.49 -14.01
N GLY A 202 -21.88 -25.08 -13.54
CA GLY A 202 -21.92 -26.28 -12.70
C GLY A 202 -22.76 -26.08 -11.45
N LEU A 203 -22.74 -24.88 -10.87
CA LEU A 203 -23.55 -24.51 -9.72
C LEU A 203 -25.03 -24.51 -10.01
N ILE A 204 -25.44 -23.80 -11.06
CA ILE A 204 -26.84 -23.67 -11.48
C ILE A 204 -27.35 -25.03 -11.96
N ALA A 205 -26.55 -25.76 -12.72
CA ALA A 205 -26.88 -27.12 -13.16
C ALA A 205 -27.07 -28.06 -11.96
N ALA A 206 -26.16 -28.05 -10.98
CA ALA A 206 -26.33 -28.83 -9.75
C ALA A 206 -27.58 -28.41 -8.98
N ALA A 207 -27.84 -27.11 -8.87
CA ALA A 207 -29.01 -26.57 -8.19
C ALA A 207 -30.34 -26.97 -8.88
N ILE A 208 -30.36 -27.16 -10.20
CA ILE A 208 -31.56 -27.59 -10.93
C ILE A 208 -31.68 -29.12 -10.98
N LEU A 209 -30.59 -29.82 -11.28
CA LEU A 209 -30.58 -31.26 -11.50
C LEU A 209 -30.67 -32.06 -10.20
N ALA A 210 -30.07 -31.57 -9.11
CA ALA A 210 -30.08 -32.30 -7.84
C ALA A 210 -31.49 -32.45 -7.24
N PRO A 211 -32.37 -31.43 -7.25
CA PRO A 211 -33.80 -31.59 -6.92
C PRO A 211 -34.53 -32.64 -7.75
N VAL A 212 -34.30 -32.66 -9.06
CA VAL A 212 -34.95 -33.60 -9.97
C VAL A 212 -34.47 -35.02 -9.69
N ALA A 213 -33.16 -35.21 -9.51
CA ALA A 213 -32.60 -36.49 -9.11
C ALA A 213 -33.15 -36.97 -7.75
N LEU A 214 -33.28 -36.07 -6.77
CA LEU A 214 -33.89 -36.38 -5.47
C LEU A 214 -35.39 -36.70 -5.58
N GLY A 215 -36.12 -36.03 -6.47
CA GLY A 215 -37.52 -36.34 -6.75
C GLY A 215 -37.71 -37.74 -7.35
N LEU A 216 -36.82 -38.13 -8.27
CA LEU A 216 -36.80 -39.47 -8.89
C LEU A 216 -36.37 -40.57 -7.92
N LEU A 217 -35.40 -40.28 -7.04
CA LEU A 217 -34.92 -41.20 -6.02
C LEU A 217 -35.79 -41.23 -4.77
N GLY A 218 -36.71 -40.26 -4.62
CA GLY A 218 -37.64 -40.09 -3.50
C GLY A 218 -38.24 -41.37 -2.92
N PRO A 219 -38.81 -42.29 -3.71
CA PRO A 219 -39.41 -43.53 -3.19
C PRO A 219 -38.39 -44.51 -2.59
N ASN A 220 -37.11 -44.43 -2.97
CA ASN A 220 -36.04 -45.31 -2.49
C ASN A 220 -35.22 -44.70 -1.34
N LEU A 221 -35.50 -43.45 -0.96
CA LEU A 221 -34.77 -42.77 0.11
C LEU A 221 -35.30 -43.21 1.49
N PRO A 222 -34.42 -43.44 2.48
CA PRO A 222 -34.86 -43.76 3.83
C PRO A 222 -35.59 -42.55 4.44
N ARG A 223 -36.67 -42.84 5.17
CA ARG A 223 -37.48 -41.82 5.85
C ARG A 223 -36.72 -41.32 7.08
N LEU A 224 -36.36 -40.04 7.08
CA LEU A 224 -35.58 -39.40 8.15
C LEU A 224 -36.43 -38.90 9.34
N GLY A 225 -37.68 -39.39 9.46
CA GLY A 225 -38.62 -38.91 10.49
C GLY A 225 -38.87 -37.41 10.40
N ASP A 226 -38.85 -36.75 11.55
CA ASP A 226 -39.07 -35.30 11.68
C ASP A 226 -37.78 -34.46 11.50
N PHE A 227 -36.63 -35.09 11.25
CA PHE A 227 -35.38 -34.37 11.07
C PHE A 227 -35.42 -33.51 9.80
N THR A 228 -35.37 -32.19 9.96
CA THR A 228 -35.34 -31.26 8.84
C THR A 228 -34.39 -30.09 9.08
N LEU A 229 -33.67 -29.70 8.02
CA LEU A 229 -32.76 -28.55 8.01
C LEU A 229 -33.34 -27.36 7.23
N ASN A 230 -34.62 -27.41 6.85
CA ASN A 230 -35.21 -26.42 5.94
C ASN A 230 -35.13 -24.98 6.50
N MET A 231 -35.42 -24.81 7.79
CA MET A 231 -35.34 -23.49 8.43
C MET A 231 -33.90 -22.98 8.50
N GLN A 232 -32.96 -23.87 8.82
CA GLN A 232 -31.53 -23.56 8.90
C GLN A 232 -30.98 -23.14 7.54
N VAL A 233 -31.37 -23.83 6.46
CA VAL A 233 -31.04 -23.46 5.08
C VAL A 233 -31.61 -22.10 4.74
N PHE A 234 -32.89 -21.87 5.04
CA PHE A 234 -33.55 -20.60 4.75
C PHE A 234 -32.87 -19.44 5.47
N VAL A 235 -32.66 -19.56 6.79
CA VAL A 235 -31.96 -18.56 7.61
C VAL A 235 -30.53 -18.35 7.09
N MET A 236 -29.80 -19.42 6.78
CA MET A 236 -28.45 -19.35 6.22
C MET A 236 -28.41 -18.53 4.94
N LEU A 237 -29.24 -18.88 3.96
CA LEU A 237 -29.23 -18.23 2.64
C LEU A 237 -29.74 -16.79 2.72
N CYS A 238 -30.80 -16.52 3.46
CA CYS A 238 -31.32 -15.16 3.64
C CYS A 238 -30.33 -14.26 4.40
N ALA A 239 -29.76 -14.72 5.51
CA ALA A 239 -28.80 -13.93 6.28
C ALA A 239 -27.53 -13.64 5.48
N SER A 240 -27.08 -14.62 4.68
CA SER A 240 -25.91 -14.49 3.80
C SER A 240 -26.18 -13.58 2.60
N LEU A 241 -27.39 -13.58 2.06
CA LEU A 241 -27.80 -12.70 0.96
C LEU A 241 -27.79 -11.24 1.43
N VAL A 242 -28.34 -10.96 2.62
CA VAL A 242 -28.28 -9.63 3.24
C VAL A 242 -26.83 -9.22 3.52
N ALA A 243 -26.00 -10.12 4.07
CA ALA A 243 -24.58 -9.86 4.29
C ALA A 243 -23.83 -9.51 3.00
N CYS A 244 -24.03 -10.27 1.92
CA CYS A 244 -23.39 -10.02 0.63
C CYS A 244 -23.91 -8.74 -0.03
N GLY A 245 -25.21 -8.44 0.10
CA GLY A 245 -25.80 -7.19 -0.39
C GLY A 245 -25.23 -5.96 0.31
N LEU A 246 -25.11 -6.01 1.65
CA LEU A 246 -24.46 -4.97 2.45
C LEU A 246 -22.97 -4.83 2.14
N ALA A 247 -22.25 -5.95 1.97
CA ALA A 247 -20.85 -5.95 1.56
C ALA A 247 -20.66 -5.33 0.17
N MET A 248 -21.52 -5.66 -0.78
CA MET A 248 -21.52 -5.08 -2.12
C MET A 248 -21.79 -3.58 -2.08
N ALA A 249 -22.80 -3.14 -1.31
CA ALA A 249 -23.09 -1.73 -1.10
C ALA A 249 -21.90 -0.99 -0.45
N ALA A 250 -21.20 -1.63 0.50
CA ALA A 250 -20.02 -1.09 1.13
C ALA A 250 -18.84 -0.93 0.16
N VAL A 251 -18.62 -1.89 -0.74
CA VAL A 251 -17.59 -1.81 -1.79
C VAL A 251 -17.89 -0.69 -2.78
N LEU A 252 -19.13 -0.61 -3.28
CA LEU A 252 -19.50 0.42 -4.25
C LEU A 252 -19.49 1.83 -3.66
N ALA A 253 -19.68 1.95 -2.35
CA ALA A 253 -19.51 3.22 -1.64
C ALA A 253 -18.04 3.66 -1.53
N GLN A 254 -17.06 2.80 -1.85
CA GLN A 254 -15.62 3.15 -1.93
C GLN A 254 -15.19 3.65 -3.32
N VAL A 255 -16.09 3.62 -4.30
CA VAL A 255 -15.82 4.08 -5.66
C VAL A 255 -15.96 5.60 -5.68
N ASP A 256 -14.82 6.27 -5.82
CA ASP A 256 -14.74 7.72 -5.96
C ASP A 256 -15.06 8.13 -7.42
N GLY A 257 -15.18 9.44 -7.67
CA GLY A 257 -15.35 9.96 -9.02
C GLY A 257 -14.18 9.65 -9.95
N ALA A 258 -14.33 9.93 -11.25
CA ALA A 258 -13.27 9.72 -12.23
C ALA A 258 -11.99 10.46 -11.80
N PRO A 259 -10.86 9.75 -11.60
CA PRO A 259 -9.64 10.35 -11.09
C PRO A 259 -9.00 11.26 -12.13
N GLN A 260 -8.27 12.27 -11.67
CA GLN A 260 -7.38 13.02 -12.56
C GLN A 260 -6.16 12.16 -12.88
N THR A 261 -5.77 12.13 -14.15
CA THR A 261 -4.56 11.47 -14.62
C THR A 261 -3.84 12.43 -15.54
N ARG A 262 -3.00 13.29 -14.97
CA ARG A 262 -2.15 14.23 -15.71
C ARG A 262 -0.76 14.24 -15.10
N ALA A 263 0.25 14.06 -15.93
CA ALA A 263 1.64 14.29 -15.57
C ALA A 263 2.14 15.56 -16.26
N SER A 264 3.07 16.27 -15.63
CA SER A 264 3.75 17.40 -16.25
C SER A 264 5.06 16.92 -16.86
N VAL A 265 5.37 17.40 -18.07
CA VAL A 265 6.66 17.20 -18.72
C VAL A 265 7.21 18.53 -19.20
N GLU A 266 8.46 18.79 -18.88
CA GLU A 266 9.21 19.95 -19.36
C GLU A 266 10.45 19.44 -20.08
N GLN A 267 10.64 19.87 -21.33
CA GLN A 267 11.79 19.50 -22.15
C GLN A 267 12.56 20.77 -22.54
N GLN A 268 13.84 20.80 -22.21
CA GLN A 268 14.74 21.92 -22.48
C GLN A 268 16.01 21.43 -23.17
N ARG A 269 16.63 22.30 -23.97
CA ARG A 269 17.94 22.02 -24.58
C ARG A 269 19.02 22.71 -23.77
N LEU A 270 20.03 21.96 -23.38
CA LEU A 270 21.08 22.37 -22.48
C LEU A 270 22.46 22.28 -23.13
N SER A 271 23.30 23.27 -22.85
CA SER A 271 24.73 23.25 -23.16
C SER A 271 25.49 23.81 -21.95
N MET A 272 26.62 23.19 -21.60
CA MET A 272 27.44 23.62 -20.48
C MET A 272 28.90 23.22 -20.65
N ASN A 273 29.78 23.93 -19.97
CA ASN A 273 31.22 23.67 -19.98
C ASN A 273 31.66 22.92 -18.71
N ALA A 274 30.89 21.90 -18.32
CA ALA A 274 31.19 21.06 -17.18
C ALA A 274 30.84 19.59 -17.47
N PRO A 275 31.41 18.64 -16.71
CA PRO A 275 31.02 17.24 -16.76
C PRO A 275 29.52 17.09 -16.42
N PRO A 276 28.75 16.30 -17.18
CA PRO A 276 27.33 16.07 -16.89
C PRO A 276 27.02 15.55 -15.49
N ALA A 277 27.97 14.88 -14.83
CA ALA A 277 27.82 14.43 -13.44
C ALA A 277 27.53 15.57 -12.46
N SER A 278 28.05 16.78 -12.72
CA SER A 278 27.79 17.95 -11.87
C SER A 278 26.31 18.36 -11.83
N LEU A 279 25.54 18.08 -12.89
CA LEU A 279 24.08 18.28 -12.87
C LEU A 279 23.38 17.28 -11.98
N MET A 280 23.89 16.05 -11.92
CA MET A 280 23.33 15.03 -11.03
C MET A 280 23.54 15.41 -9.57
N ASP A 281 24.72 15.94 -9.23
CA ASP A 281 25.04 16.42 -7.88
C ASP A 281 24.16 17.60 -7.47
N GLU A 282 23.93 18.57 -8.38
CA GLU A 282 23.04 19.69 -8.10
C GLU A 282 21.57 19.27 -8.00
N LEU A 283 21.15 18.29 -8.82
CA LEU A 283 19.83 17.68 -8.71
C LEU A 283 19.64 17.00 -7.36
N ASP A 284 20.60 16.18 -6.92
CA ASP A 284 20.58 15.54 -5.59
C ASP A 284 20.48 16.59 -4.48
N ARG A 285 21.30 17.65 -4.55
CA ARG A 285 21.28 18.73 -3.56
C ARG A 285 19.92 19.44 -3.52
N THR A 286 19.34 19.70 -4.69
CA THR A 286 18.03 20.34 -4.82
C THR A 286 16.94 19.45 -4.20
N LEU A 287 16.92 18.16 -4.54
CA LEU A 287 15.96 17.20 -4.00
C LEU A 287 16.14 16.97 -2.49
N GLN A 288 17.38 16.97 -2.01
CA GLN A 288 17.71 16.88 -0.59
C GLN A 288 17.18 18.08 0.21
N SER A 289 17.27 19.28 -0.36
CA SER A 289 16.72 20.49 0.27
C SER A 289 15.18 20.45 0.41
N GLN A 290 14.51 19.62 -0.38
CA GLN A 290 13.06 19.45 -0.41
C GLN A 290 12.57 18.23 0.39
N TRP A 291 13.44 17.57 1.16
CA TRP A 291 13.05 16.41 1.96
C TRP A 291 11.96 16.77 2.97
N THR A 292 10.83 16.08 2.83
CA THR A 292 9.70 16.24 3.73
C THR A 292 9.98 15.50 5.03
N GLU A 293 9.73 16.13 6.18
CA GLU A 293 10.02 15.56 7.52
C GLU A 293 11.49 15.14 7.73
N ARG A 294 12.42 15.74 6.95
CA ARG A 294 13.84 15.31 6.89
C ARG A 294 14.01 13.83 6.53
N ILE A 295 13.00 13.22 5.90
CA ILE A 295 13.04 11.84 5.42
C ILE A 295 13.53 11.86 3.97
N PRO A 296 14.56 11.06 3.64
CA PRO A 296 15.03 10.95 2.27
C PRO A 296 13.94 10.47 1.31
N ASN A 297 13.97 11.00 0.09
CA ASN A 297 13.13 10.51 -1.00
C ASN A 297 13.43 9.04 -1.31
N ARG A 298 12.41 8.36 -1.81
CA ARG A 298 12.51 6.98 -2.29
C ARG A 298 13.07 6.98 -3.69
N ARG A 299 14.26 6.40 -3.84
CA ARG A 299 14.95 6.30 -5.13
C ARG A 299 14.60 4.99 -5.83
N TYR A 300 14.00 5.08 -7.01
CA TYR A 300 13.65 3.92 -7.83
C TYR A 300 14.74 3.58 -8.84
N LEU A 301 15.37 4.61 -9.40
CA LEU A 301 16.43 4.46 -10.39
C LEU A 301 17.41 5.62 -10.30
N ARG A 302 18.69 5.30 -10.48
CA ARG A 302 19.75 6.27 -10.73
C ARG A 302 20.72 5.69 -11.75
N VAL A 303 20.96 6.46 -12.81
CA VAL A 303 21.99 6.21 -13.81
C VAL A 303 22.82 7.48 -13.84
N ASP A 304 24.05 7.40 -13.32
CA ASP A 304 24.97 8.53 -13.35
C ASP A 304 25.59 8.67 -14.75
N PRO A 305 25.72 9.91 -15.27
CA PRO A 305 26.34 10.12 -16.58
C PRO A 305 27.86 9.90 -16.48
N VAL A 306 28.39 9.05 -17.36
CA VAL A 306 29.82 8.73 -17.40
C VAL A 306 30.48 9.42 -18.59
N THR A 307 31.52 10.22 -18.31
CA THR A 307 32.42 10.78 -19.33
C THR A 307 33.77 10.10 -19.21
N SER A 308 34.18 9.35 -20.23
CA SER A 308 35.47 8.66 -20.23
C SER A 308 36.59 9.64 -20.54
N ALA A 309 37.61 9.68 -19.68
CA ALA A 309 38.81 10.49 -19.91
C ALA A 309 39.67 9.96 -21.08
N ALA A 310 39.45 8.72 -21.52
CA ALA A 310 40.20 8.12 -22.62
C ALA A 310 39.70 8.55 -24.01
N THR A 311 38.44 8.99 -24.11
CA THR A 311 37.80 9.34 -25.38
C THR A 311 37.55 10.85 -25.47
N PRO A 312 38.03 11.52 -26.53
CA PRO A 312 37.88 12.97 -26.69
C PRO A 312 36.42 13.41 -26.95
N SER A 313 35.55 12.48 -27.33
CA SER A 313 34.12 12.74 -27.49
C SER A 313 33.31 11.46 -27.30
N GLY A 314 32.08 11.58 -26.83
CA GLY A 314 31.16 10.46 -26.70
C GLY A 314 29.74 10.90 -26.38
N SER A 315 28.84 9.93 -26.24
CA SER A 315 27.50 10.16 -25.70
C SER A 315 27.45 9.89 -24.20
N PHE A 316 26.51 10.51 -23.52
CA PHE A 316 26.18 10.22 -22.13
C PHE A 316 24.66 10.16 -21.97
N ALA A 317 24.23 9.43 -20.94
CA ALA A 317 22.87 9.42 -20.45
C ALA A 317 22.92 9.44 -18.93
N GLY A 318 22.11 10.30 -18.33
CA GLY A 318 21.87 10.36 -16.90
C GLY A 318 20.36 10.29 -16.64
N GLU A 319 19.99 9.59 -15.59
CA GLU A 319 18.59 9.41 -15.23
C GLU A 319 18.43 9.30 -13.71
N LEU A 320 17.46 10.01 -13.15
CA LEU A 320 17.10 9.93 -11.74
C LEU A 320 15.58 9.85 -11.62
N LEU A 321 15.09 8.80 -10.95
CA LEU A 321 13.67 8.63 -10.60
C LEU A 321 13.54 8.53 -9.09
N GLU A 322 12.92 9.54 -8.50
CA GLU A 322 12.65 9.63 -7.06
C GLU A 322 11.19 9.93 -6.77
N GLU A 323 10.78 9.58 -5.55
CA GLU A 323 9.49 9.92 -5.00
C GLU A 323 9.67 10.52 -3.61
N THR A 324 8.97 11.63 -3.33
CA THR A 324 8.93 12.18 -1.98
C THR A 324 8.33 11.19 -0.99
N GLN A 325 8.68 11.31 0.29
CA GLN A 325 8.12 10.43 1.32
C GLN A 325 6.57 10.47 1.27
N PRO A 326 5.88 9.33 1.10
CA PRO A 326 4.43 9.32 1.06
C PRO A 326 3.85 9.71 2.40
N LEU A 327 2.99 10.72 2.40
CA LEU A 327 2.32 11.24 3.59
C LEU A 327 0.82 10.93 3.54
N PRO A 328 0.15 10.74 4.69
CA PRO A 328 -1.30 10.65 4.70
C PRO A 328 -1.93 11.91 4.11
N LEU A 329 -3.05 11.76 3.39
CA LEU A 329 -3.81 12.94 2.96
C LEU A 329 -4.19 13.80 4.17
N ALA A 330 -3.99 15.11 4.03
CA ALA A 330 -4.28 16.08 5.07
C ALA A 330 -5.74 16.00 5.53
N GLY A 331 -5.97 16.14 6.83
CA GLY A 331 -7.32 16.13 7.42
C GLY A 331 -7.95 14.74 7.61
N THR A 332 -7.24 13.66 7.30
CA THR A 332 -7.69 12.30 7.63
C THR A 332 -7.83 12.15 9.15
N LYS A 333 -9.07 11.94 9.63
CA LYS A 333 -9.39 11.64 11.03
C LYS A 333 -10.14 10.32 11.09
N ALA A 334 -9.91 9.53 12.13
CA ALA A 334 -10.69 8.32 12.35
C ALA A 334 -12.16 8.71 12.54
N PRO A 335 -13.10 8.12 11.78
CA PRO A 335 -14.50 8.52 11.83
C PRO A 335 -15.11 8.16 13.19
N SER A 336 -15.86 9.11 13.75
CA SER A 336 -16.76 8.83 14.87
C SER A 336 -18.02 8.09 14.37
N PHE A 337 -18.83 7.54 15.28
CA PHE A 337 -20.06 6.85 14.89
C PHE A 337 -21.01 7.75 14.09
N GLY A 338 -21.22 8.99 14.54
CA GLY A 338 -22.06 9.97 13.84
C GLY A 338 -21.51 10.37 12.48
N ALA A 339 -20.19 10.64 12.40
CA ALA A 339 -19.53 10.96 11.13
C ALA A 339 -19.58 9.79 10.14
N ALA A 340 -19.42 8.56 10.64
CA ALA A 340 -19.51 7.36 9.83
C ALA A 340 -20.92 7.15 9.27
N LEU A 341 -21.97 7.50 10.02
CA LEU A 341 -23.35 7.40 9.55
C LEU A 341 -23.69 8.46 8.49
N SER A 342 -23.13 9.68 8.61
CA SER A 342 -23.37 10.76 7.64
C SER A 342 -22.65 10.54 6.31
N GLU A 343 -21.45 9.97 6.33
CA GLU A 343 -20.63 9.83 5.12
C GLU A 343 -20.95 8.53 4.38
N ARG A 344 -21.34 8.64 3.09
CA ARG A 344 -21.77 7.49 2.27
C ARG A 344 -20.77 6.33 2.30
N ARG A 345 -19.47 6.64 2.24
CA ARG A 345 -18.36 5.70 2.25
C ARG A 345 -18.29 4.86 3.53
N HIS A 346 -18.51 5.49 4.68
CA HIS A 346 -18.42 4.86 5.99
C HIS A 346 -19.76 4.24 6.44
N ARG A 347 -20.89 4.78 5.95
CA ARG A 347 -22.24 4.34 6.34
C ARG A 347 -22.49 2.88 6.01
N ALA A 348 -22.16 2.47 4.80
CA ALA A 348 -22.38 1.09 4.36
C ALA A 348 -21.49 0.09 5.11
N LEU A 349 -20.25 0.49 5.47
CA LEU A 349 -19.37 -0.31 6.33
C LEU A 349 -19.92 -0.45 7.74
N LEU A 350 -20.40 0.65 8.31
CA LEU A 350 -21.01 0.66 9.64
C LEU A 350 -22.27 -0.21 9.68
N LEU A 351 -23.14 -0.14 8.67
CA LEU A 351 -24.34 -0.98 8.58
C LEU A 351 -23.98 -2.47 8.51
N LEU A 352 -22.93 -2.83 7.77
CA LEU A 352 -22.45 -4.22 7.71
C LEU A 352 -21.93 -4.70 9.07
N ASP A 353 -21.17 -3.86 9.79
CA ASP A 353 -20.68 -4.21 11.14
C ASP A 353 -21.82 -4.28 12.17
N VAL A 354 -22.79 -3.36 12.13
CA VAL A 354 -23.97 -3.38 13.01
C VAL A 354 -24.81 -4.61 12.76
N TYR A 355 -24.99 -5.00 11.50
CA TYR A 355 -25.65 -6.25 11.13
C TYR A 355 -24.91 -7.46 11.73
N ALA A 356 -23.57 -7.49 11.66
CA ALA A 356 -22.77 -8.54 12.28
C ALA A 356 -22.94 -8.63 13.80
N VAL A 357 -22.98 -7.48 14.50
CA VAL A 357 -23.25 -7.42 15.95
C VAL A 357 -24.62 -7.99 16.27
N LEU A 358 -25.65 -7.62 15.49
CA LEU A 358 -27.01 -8.12 15.66
C LEU A 358 -27.06 -9.64 15.47
N LEU A 359 -26.39 -10.17 14.44
CA LEU A 359 -26.29 -11.61 14.21
C LEU A 359 -25.63 -12.35 15.37
N ILE A 360 -24.55 -11.79 15.96
CA ILE A 360 -23.92 -12.38 17.16
C ILE A 360 -24.88 -12.37 18.35
N GLY A 361 -25.60 -11.27 18.58
CA GLY A 361 -26.58 -11.19 19.67
C GLY A 361 -27.67 -12.25 19.55
N VAL A 362 -28.23 -12.42 18.35
CA VAL A 362 -29.25 -13.45 18.07
C VAL A 362 -28.66 -14.86 18.17
N ALA A 363 -27.45 -15.09 17.66
CA ALA A 363 -26.76 -16.38 17.77
C ALA A 363 -26.56 -16.78 19.24
N VAL A 364 -26.03 -15.86 20.05
CA VAL A 364 -25.84 -16.07 21.50
C VAL A 364 -27.16 -16.39 22.18
N GLY A 365 -28.24 -15.66 21.86
CA GLY A 365 -29.57 -15.93 22.38
C GLY A 365 -30.06 -17.35 22.06
N PHE A 366 -29.94 -17.79 20.81
CA PHE A 366 -30.31 -19.15 20.41
C PHE A 366 -29.44 -20.23 21.05
N ALA A 367 -28.14 -20.00 21.19
CA ALA A 367 -27.26 -20.97 21.83
C ALA A 367 -27.53 -21.09 23.34
N LEU A 368 -27.74 -19.98 24.06
CA LEU A 368 -28.12 -20.04 25.47
C LEU A 368 -29.49 -20.70 25.66
N TYR A 369 -30.45 -20.43 24.78
CA TYR A 369 -31.75 -21.09 24.82
C TYR A 369 -31.64 -22.59 24.56
N PHE A 370 -30.84 -23.01 23.57
CA PHE A 370 -30.56 -24.42 23.31
C PHE A 370 -29.93 -25.11 24.52
N VAL A 371 -28.91 -24.49 25.11
CA VAL A 371 -28.18 -25.05 26.26
C VAL A 371 -29.09 -25.23 27.47
N ARG A 372 -29.99 -24.27 27.72
CA ARG A 372 -30.91 -24.32 28.87
C ARG A 372 -31.93 -25.46 28.77
N GLU A 373 -32.38 -25.77 27.56
CA GLU A 373 -33.40 -26.79 27.29
C GLU A 373 -32.79 -28.15 26.91
N PHE A 374 -31.46 -28.30 27.00
CA PHE A 374 -30.78 -29.51 26.57
C PHE A 374 -30.94 -30.65 27.58
N ASN A 375 -31.38 -31.83 27.13
CA ASN A 375 -31.50 -33.01 27.98
C ASN A 375 -31.03 -34.28 27.25
N VAL A 376 -29.93 -34.90 27.70
CA VAL A 376 -29.37 -36.11 27.07
C VAL A 376 -30.28 -37.34 27.18
N VAL A 377 -31.19 -37.38 28.17
CA VAL A 377 -32.13 -38.51 28.34
C VAL A 377 -33.26 -38.44 27.32
N GLU A 378 -33.59 -37.23 26.85
CA GLU A 378 -34.59 -37.08 25.81
C GLU A 378 -34.06 -37.59 24.46
N ALA A 379 -34.94 -38.25 23.71
CA ALA A 379 -34.64 -38.67 22.36
C ALA A 379 -34.11 -37.49 21.54
N TRP A 380 -33.16 -37.76 20.65
CA TRP A 380 -32.50 -36.75 19.81
C TRP A 380 -33.48 -35.80 19.10
N GLU A 381 -34.66 -36.29 18.72
CA GLU A 381 -35.73 -35.53 18.06
C GLU A 381 -36.36 -34.44 18.94
N LYS A 382 -36.36 -34.61 20.27
CA LYS A 382 -36.88 -33.62 21.23
C LYS A 382 -35.84 -32.56 21.58
N ASN A 383 -34.56 -32.93 21.50
CA ASN A 383 -33.47 -31.98 21.68
C ASN A 383 -33.43 -30.98 20.52
N ARG A 384 -33.43 -29.69 20.87
CA ARG A 384 -33.59 -28.59 19.89
C ARG A 384 -32.30 -28.27 19.12
N TYR A 385 -31.61 -29.27 18.59
CA TYR A 385 -30.34 -29.12 17.85
C TYR A 385 -30.42 -28.12 16.67
N ALA A 386 -31.63 -27.91 16.12
CA ALA A 386 -31.88 -26.88 15.12
C ALA A 386 -31.48 -25.47 15.58
N LEU A 387 -31.66 -25.14 16.86
CA LEU A 387 -31.26 -23.85 17.44
C LEU A 387 -29.74 -23.72 17.52
N ALA A 388 -29.04 -24.78 17.91
CA ALA A 388 -27.57 -24.81 17.93
C ALA A 388 -26.99 -24.62 16.52
N GLY A 389 -27.56 -25.33 15.52
CA GLY A 389 -27.20 -25.16 14.12
C GLY A 389 -27.45 -23.74 13.61
N THR A 390 -28.61 -23.16 13.92
CA THR A 390 -28.96 -21.78 13.55
C THR A 390 -28.00 -20.77 14.19
N SER A 391 -27.68 -20.93 15.48
CA SER A 391 -26.68 -20.09 16.15
C SER A 391 -25.32 -20.16 15.46
N ALA A 392 -24.83 -21.35 15.14
CA ALA A 392 -23.54 -21.52 14.46
C ALA A 392 -23.52 -20.84 13.08
N ILE A 393 -24.60 -20.97 12.31
CA ILE A 393 -24.75 -20.31 11.00
C ILE A 393 -24.69 -18.79 11.16
N LEU A 394 -25.47 -18.21 12.07
CA LEU A 394 -25.50 -16.76 12.28
C LEU A 394 -24.14 -16.23 12.73
N ALA A 395 -23.44 -16.96 13.60
CA ALA A 395 -22.08 -16.61 14.02
C ALA A 395 -21.07 -16.65 12.85
N LEU A 396 -21.18 -17.64 11.96
CA LEU A 396 -20.34 -17.72 10.75
C LEU A 396 -20.60 -16.56 9.79
N VAL A 397 -21.87 -16.21 9.55
CA VAL A 397 -22.26 -15.07 8.70
C VAL A 397 -21.77 -13.76 9.33
N ALA A 398 -21.86 -13.60 10.65
CA ALA A 398 -21.30 -12.45 11.34
C ALA A 398 -19.78 -12.35 11.18
N GLY A 399 -19.07 -13.47 11.28
CA GLY A 399 -17.63 -13.55 11.02
C GLY A 399 -17.27 -13.09 9.59
N PHE A 400 -18.03 -13.54 8.59
CA PHE A 400 -17.89 -13.08 7.21
C PHE A 400 -18.11 -11.56 7.06
N CYS A 401 -19.11 -11.00 7.76
CA CYS A 401 -19.39 -9.56 7.73
C CYS A 401 -18.20 -8.75 8.27
N PHE A 402 -17.68 -9.10 9.46
CA PHE A 402 -16.53 -8.42 10.06
C PHE A 402 -15.25 -8.57 9.22
N GLN A 403 -15.03 -9.75 8.63
CA GLN A 403 -13.90 -9.97 7.75
C GLN A 403 -13.99 -9.08 6.51
N SER A 404 -15.17 -9.03 5.88
CA SER A 404 -15.45 -8.22 4.69
C SER A 404 -15.30 -6.71 4.95
N SER A 405 -15.90 -6.20 6.01
CA SER A 405 -15.76 -4.78 6.38
C SER A 405 -14.33 -4.44 6.76
N SER A 406 -13.59 -5.35 7.42
CA SER A 406 -12.22 -5.06 7.84
C SER A 406 -11.25 -4.81 6.67
N GLN A 407 -11.44 -5.48 5.53
CA GLN A 407 -10.62 -5.24 4.33
C GLN A 407 -10.78 -3.81 3.81
N LEU A 408 -11.97 -3.21 4.00
CA LEU A 408 -12.27 -1.86 3.53
C LEU A 408 -11.97 -0.79 4.59
N TRP A 409 -12.18 -1.09 5.88
CA TRP A 409 -11.71 -0.25 6.98
C TRP A 409 -10.19 -0.07 6.97
N GLY A 410 -9.46 -1.05 6.42
CA GLY A 410 -8.01 -0.97 6.21
C GLY A 410 -7.52 -0.01 5.13
N ARG A 411 -8.39 0.84 4.56
CA ARG A 411 -8.01 1.78 3.50
C ARG A 411 -7.23 2.98 4.05
N PHE A 412 -6.00 3.13 3.59
CA PHE A 412 -5.15 4.30 3.83
C PHE A 412 -4.85 5.00 2.51
N ASN A 413 -5.08 6.32 2.48
CA ASN A 413 -4.79 7.15 1.31
C ASN A 413 -3.53 7.98 1.61
N PHE A 414 -2.60 8.00 0.65
CA PHE A 414 -1.32 8.71 0.72
C PHE A 414 -1.14 9.64 -0.47
N GLU A 415 -0.39 10.71 -0.25
CA GLU A 415 0.04 11.67 -1.24
C GLU A 415 1.57 11.69 -1.31
N SER A 416 2.10 11.71 -2.53
CA SER A 416 3.53 11.87 -2.80
C SER A 416 3.76 12.51 -4.15
N VAL A 417 4.99 12.96 -4.42
CA VAL A 417 5.38 13.54 -5.70
C VAL A 417 6.41 12.63 -6.35
N LEU A 418 6.12 12.19 -7.57
CA LEU A 418 7.07 11.51 -8.44
C LEU A 418 7.85 12.54 -9.23
N ILE A 419 9.17 12.39 -9.23
CA ILE A 419 10.12 13.26 -9.94
C ILE A 419 11.01 12.35 -10.77
N TRP A 420 10.99 12.55 -12.08
CA TRP A 420 11.85 11.86 -12.99
C TRP A 420 12.58 12.87 -13.86
N VAL A 421 13.90 12.83 -13.78
CA VAL A 421 14.77 13.67 -14.60
C VAL A 421 15.61 12.77 -15.48
N GLU A 422 15.54 13.00 -16.79
CA GLU A 422 16.41 12.38 -17.78
C GLU A 422 17.22 13.48 -18.44
N PHE A 423 18.52 13.26 -18.61
CA PHE A 423 19.32 14.09 -19.48
C PHE A 423 20.25 13.24 -20.33
N ASN A 424 20.20 13.46 -21.64
CA ASN A 424 20.99 12.72 -22.61
C ASN A 424 21.64 13.69 -23.61
N GLY A 425 22.82 13.34 -24.10
CA GLY A 425 23.54 14.24 -24.99
C GLY A 425 24.92 13.72 -25.34
N ASN A 426 25.70 14.60 -25.99
CA ASN A 426 27.08 14.32 -26.35
C ASN A 426 28.01 15.26 -25.59
N TYR A 427 29.21 14.76 -25.28
CA TYR A 427 30.28 15.52 -24.68
C TYR A 427 31.52 15.50 -25.58
N GLN A 428 32.32 16.55 -25.46
CA GLN A 428 33.65 16.66 -26.04
C GLN A 428 34.61 17.12 -24.95
N THR A 429 35.78 16.50 -24.86
CA THR A 429 36.84 16.91 -23.94
C THR A 429 37.91 17.65 -24.73
N SER A 430 38.27 18.83 -24.24
CA SER A 430 39.28 19.69 -24.85
C SER A 430 40.34 20.01 -23.80
N ARG A 431 41.60 19.82 -24.15
CA ARG A 431 42.73 20.20 -23.29
C ARG A 431 43.10 21.64 -23.59
N ILE A 432 43.03 22.50 -22.58
CA ILE A 432 43.28 23.93 -22.76
C ILE A 432 44.45 24.33 -21.89
N GLY A 433 45.52 24.76 -22.55
CA GLY A 433 46.68 25.37 -21.92
C GLY A 433 46.52 26.88 -21.87
N THR A 434 46.76 27.50 -20.72
CA THR A 434 46.89 28.96 -20.57
C THR A 434 48.36 29.28 -20.32
N GLY A 435 48.92 30.18 -21.14
CA GLY A 435 50.33 30.55 -21.15
C GLY A 435 50.94 30.40 -22.55
N ASN A 436 51.72 31.38 -22.99
CA ASN A 436 52.55 31.26 -24.18
C ASN A 436 53.70 30.28 -23.87
N GLN A 437 53.77 29.16 -24.61
CA GLN A 437 54.78 28.12 -24.41
C GLN A 437 56.23 28.63 -24.38
N PHE A 438 56.49 29.80 -24.98
CA PHE A 438 57.83 30.38 -25.09
C PHE A 438 58.12 31.54 -24.14
N THR A 439 57.12 32.26 -23.63
CA THR A 439 57.35 33.52 -22.88
C THR A 439 56.65 33.57 -21.52
N SER A 440 55.63 32.75 -21.29
CA SER A 440 54.90 32.75 -20.03
C SER A 440 55.61 31.90 -18.98
N ARG A 441 55.77 32.46 -17.78
CA ARG A 441 56.34 31.76 -16.62
C ARG A 441 55.34 30.87 -15.87
N MET A 442 54.07 30.90 -16.26
CA MET A 442 53.00 30.10 -15.71
C MET A 442 52.29 29.36 -16.85
N ASN A 443 52.41 28.03 -16.85
CA ASN A 443 51.67 27.15 -17.74
C ASN A 443 50.64 26.40 -16.89
N THR A 444 49.36 26.64 -17.14
CA THR A 444 48.28 25.86 -16.53
C THR A 444 47.57 25.09 -17.61
N GLN A 445 47.34 23.80 -17.37
CA GLN A 445 46.60 22.93 -18.29
C GLN A 445 45.37 22.42 -17.56
N ASN A 446 44.20 22.67 -18.14
CA ASN A 446 42.93 22.14 -17.65
C ASN A 446 42.25 21.33 -18.74
N ASP A 447 41.80 20.14 -18.38
CA ASP A 447 40.96 19.30 -19.23
C ASP A 447 39.51 19.75 -19.04
N VAL A 448 38.91 20.29 -20.08
CA VAL A 448 37.57 20.89 -20.06
C VAL A 448 36.61 19.97 -20.78
N VAL A 449 35.54 19.56 -20.09
CA VAL A 449 34.45 18.80 -20.69
C VAL A 449 33.36 19.77 -21.14
N ARG A 450 33.07 19.78 -22.43
CA ARG A 450 31.98 20.54 -23.03
C ARG A 450 30.82 19.60 -23.37
N THR A 451 29.66 19.93 -22.85
CA THR A 451 28.40 19.25 -23.17
C THR A 451 27.65 20.10 -24.19
N GLU A 452 27.42 19.55 -25.37
CA GLU A 452 26.74 20.25 -26.46
C GLU A 452 25.36 19.67 -26.72
N ALA A 453 24.35 20.53 -26.79
CA ALA A 453 23.00 20.20 -27.22
C ALA A 453 22.35 19.01 -26.49
N ALA A 454 22.61 18.85 -25.19
CA ALA A 454 21.96 17.85 -24.36
C ALA A 454 20.46 18.14 -24.23
N THR A 455 19.64 17.10 -24.16
CA THR A 455 18.21 17.22 -23.88
C THR A 455 17.99 16.97 -22.40
N LEU A 456 17.43 17.95 -21.69
CA LEU A 456 16.95 17.81 -20.32
C LEU A 456 15.44 17.59 -20.36
N ARG A 457 14.95 16.53 -19.72
CA ARG A 457 13.53 16.24 -19.55
C ARG A 457 13.22 16.07 -18.08
N VAL A 458 12.22 16.79 -17.61
CA VAL A 458 11.71 16.72 -16.23
C VAL A 458 10.25 16.31 -16.28
N TRP A 459 9.96 15.08 -15.85
CA TRP A 459 8.60 14.67 -15.53
C TRP A 459 8.35 14.84 -14.05
N ARG A 460 7.24 15.48 -13.70
CA ARG A 460 6.80 15.62 -12.31
C ARG A 460 5.30 15.42 -12.21
N ALA A 461 4.88 14.67 -11.21
CA ALA A 461 3.46 14.50 -10.93
C ALA A 461 3.21 14.24 -9.45
N ARG A 462 2.19 14.90 -8.91
CA ARG A 462 1.66 14.62 -7.57
C ARG A 462 0.73 13.42 -7.70
N ILE A 463 1.05 12.32 -7.03
CA ILE A 463 0.25 11.10 -7.04
C ILE A 463 -0.54 10.96 -5.74
N GLU A 464 -1.78 10.52 -5.88
CA GLU A 464 -2.54 9.97 -4.77
C GLU A 464 -2.54 8.45 -4.90
N SER A 465 -2.33 7.77 -3.79
CA SER A 465 -2.16 6.33 -3.75
C SER A 465 -2.87 5.72 -2.55
N VAL A 466 -3.26 4.45 -2.68
CA VAL A 466 -4.05 3.74 -1.69
C VAL A 466 -3.42 2.40 -1.31
N VAL A 467 -3.60 2.00 -0.04
CA VAL A 467 -3.27 0.68 0.48
C VAL A 467 -4.45 0.15 1.30
N PHE A 468 -4.77 -1.15 1.19
CA PHE A 468 -5.87 -1.82 1.91
C PHE A 468 -5.40 -2.68 3.09
N GLY A 469 -4.38 -2.20 3.78
CA GLY A 469 -3.70 -2.89 4.86
C GLY A 469 -2.39 -2.19 5.17
N LYS A 470 -1.72 -2.61 6.25
CA LYS A 470 -0.39 -2.04 6.57
C LYS A 470 0.69 -2.53 5.59
N ASP A 471 0.60 -3.80 5.20
CA ASP A 471 1.67 -4.50 4.48
C ASP A 471 1.34 -4.75 3.00
N ASP A 472 0.16 -4.33 2.54
CA ASP A 472 -0.30 -4.56 1.18
C ASP A 472 0.41 -3.66 0.16
N ALA A 473 0.36 -4.08 -1.10
CA ALA A 473 0.90 -3.32 -2.21
C ALA A 473 0.12 -2.02 -2.40
N ARG A 474 0.88 -0.93 -2.58
CA ARG A 474 0.33 0.39 -2.86
C ARG A 474 -0.06 0.52 -4.33
N GLN A 475 -1.19 1.16 -4.59
CA GLN A 475 -1.67 1.46 -5.93
C GLN A 475 -1.89 2.96 -6.11
N VAL A 476 -1.48 3.51 -7.25
CA VAL A 476 -1.78 4.90 -7.64
C VAL A 476 -3.23 4.99 -8.11
N THR A 477 -3.98 5.95 -7.56
CA THR A 477 -5.40 6.17 -7.88
C THR A 477 -5.63 7.45 -8.66
N ALA A 478 -4.80 8.48 -8.45
CA ALA A 478 -4.87 9.73 -9.20
C ALA A 478 -3.48 10.32 -9.37
N MET A 479 -3.33 11.14 -10.41
CA MET A 479 -2.11 11.84 -10.76
C MET A 479 -2.46 13.25 -11.21
N PHE A 480 -1.86 14.24 -10.55
CA PHE A 480 -2.09 15.65 -10.77
C PHE A 480 -0.85 16.30 -11.37
N SER A 481 -1.08 17.16 -12.36
CA SER A 481 -0.03 17.95 -12.99
C SER A 481 0.57 18.94 -12.01
N THR A 482 1.89 19.07 -12.04
CA THR A 482 2.64 20.06 -11.27
C THR A 482 3.60 20.81 -12.19
N GLU A 483 3.02 21.54 -13.12
CA GLU A 483 3.74 22.14 -14.25
C GLU A 483 4.67 23.26 -13.78
N GLN A 484 4.21 24.08 -12.83
CA GLN A 484 4.99 25.20 -12.30
C GLN A 484 6.29 24.72 -11.67
N GLU A 485 6.24 23.66 -10.86
CA GLU A 485 7.41 23.14 -10.17
C GLU A 485 8.29 22.29 -11.09
N ALA A 486 7.72 21.59 -12.08
CA ALA A 486 8.51 20.93 -13.12
C ALA A 486 9.34 21.95 -13.91
N ARG A 487 8.71 23.07 -14.30
CA ARG A 487 9.36 24.18 -14.98
C ARG A 487 10.39 24.86 -14.09
N GLY A 488 10.08 25.05 -12.81
CA GLY A 488 11.00 25.59 -11.82
C GLY A 488 12.27 24.75 -11.67
N LEU A 489 12.13 23.42 -11.56
CA LEU A 489 13.26 22.51 -11.47
C LEU A 489 14.09 22.51 -12.77
N ALA A 490 13.43 22.47 -13.93
CA ALA A 490 14.13 22.55 -15.22
C ALA A 490 14.90 23.87 -15.37
N ALA A 491 14.29 25.01 -14.98
CA ALA A 491 14.93 26.32 -15.01
C ALA A 491 16.13 26.43 -14.05
N HIS A 492 16.02 25.85 -12.85
CA HIS A 492 17.13 25.81 -11.88
C HIS A 492 18.34 25.05 -12.44
N LEU A 493 18.12 23.85 -13.01
CA LEU A 493 19.19 23.06 -13.62
C LEU A 493 19.80 23.75 -14.84
N MET A 494 18.97 24.40 -15.67
CA MET A 494 19.43 25.23 -16.79
C MET A 494 20.33 26.38 -16.32
N GLN A 495 19.91 27.10 -15.28
CA GLN A 495 20.68 28.22 -14.72
C GLN A 495 22.01 27.75 -14.12
N PHE A 496 22.00 26.64 -13.36
CA PHE A 496 23.22 26.04 -12.83
C PHE A 496 24.18 25.68 -13.95
N ALA A 497 23.71 24.98 -14.98
CA ALA A 497 24.51 24.57 -16.12
C ALA A 497 25.15 25.76 -16.87
N GLN A 498 24.41 26.86 -17.03
CA GLN A 498 24.92 28.10 -17.64
C GLN A 498 25.96 28.81 -16.76
N SER A 499 25.82 28.71 -15.43
CA SER A 499 26.77 29.29 -14.47
C SER A 499 28.10 28.52 -14.38
N GLN A 500 28.11 27.26 -14.82
CA GLN A 500 29.34 26.45 -14.95
C GLN A 500 30.10 26.87 -16.21
N SER A 501 30.65 28.09 -16.20
CA SER A 501 31.52 28.61 -17.24
C SER A 501 32.98 28.24 -16.94
N VAL A 502 33.61 27.55 -17.89
CA VAL A 502 35.07 27.47 -17.97
C VAL A 502 35.53 28.59 -18.90
N LEU A 503 36.63 29.25 -18.53
CA LEU A 503 37.30 30.48 -19.02
C LEU A 503 37.46 30.69 -20.55
N VAL A 504 36.90 29.84 -21.38
CA VAL A 504 37.16 29.71 -22.82
C VAL A 504 36.23 30.58 -23.66
N ALA A 505 35.08 31.00 -23.11
CA ALA A 505 34.21 31.98 -23.73
C ALA A 505 33.51 32.80 -22.63
N PRO A 506 33.93 34.05 -22.35
CA PRO A 506 33.30 34.86 -21.32
C PRO A 506 31.88 35.20 -21.77
N THR A 507 30.92 34.48 -21.22
CA THR A 507 29.49 34.72 -21.46
C THR A 507 28.84 35.33 -20.23
N SER A 508 29.45 35.16 -19.06
CA SER A 508 28.98 35.72 -17.79
C SER A 508 29.82 36.92 -17.34
N ALA A 509 29.20 37.86 -16.61
CA ALA A 509 29.92 38.99 -15.99
C ALA A 509 31.00 38.53 -14.99
N ALA A 510 30.82 37.35 -14.39
CA ALA A 510 31.81 36.73 -13.51
C ALA A 510 33.08 36.27 -14.25
N ASP A 511 32.98 35.91 -15.53
CA ASP A 511 34.13 35.55 -16.36
C ASP A 511 34.99 36.77 -16.67
N GLN A 512 34.37 37.91 -16.95
CA GLN A 512 35.08 39.17 -17.20
C GLN A 512 35.89 39.60 -15.96
N ALA A 513 35.31 39.46 -14.75
CA ALA A 513 36.00 39.74 -13.50
C ALA A 513 37.19 38.80 -13.26
N ARG A 514 37.06 37.50 -13.57
CA ARG A 514 38.16 36.54 -13.46
C ARG A 514 39.29 36.80 -14.47
N ILE A 515 38.96 37.18 -15.70
CA ILE A 515 39.94 37.57 -16.72
C ILE A 515 40.70 38.83 -16.28
N ALA A 516 40.00 39.84 -15.76
CA ALA A 516 40.63 41.06 -15.25
C ALA A 516 41.59 40.75 -14.09
N ALA A 517 41.20 39.86 -13.18
CA ALA A 517 42.06 39.41 -12.07
C ALA A 517 43.31 38.66 -12.56
N LEU A 518 43.17 37.74 -13.52
CA LEU A 518 44.30 37.01 -14.09
C LEU A 518 45.28 37.95 -14.82
N ASN A 519 44.77 38.87 -15.63
CA ASN A 519 45.59 39.87 -16.33
C ASN A 519 46.33 40.79 -15.34
N SER A 520 45.67 41.18 -14.25
CA SER A 520 46.32 41.98 -13.18
C SER A 520 47.42 41.20 -12.46
N GLY A 521 47.23 39.88 -12.26
CA GLY A 521 48.22 38.99 -11.67
C GLY A 521 49.44 38.79 -12.58
N GLU A 522 49.22 38.60 -13.87
CA GLU A 522 50.30 38.49 -14.87
C GLU A 522 51.12 39.79 -14.95
N GLN A 523 50.45 40.95 -14.94
CA GLN A 523 51.12 42.25 -14.93
C GLN A 523 51.92 42.47 -13.64
N ALA A 524 51.43 42.01 -12.49
CA ALA A 524 52.16 42.06 -11.22
C ALA A 524 53.42 41.17 -11.22
N LEU A 525 53.39 40.05 -11.96
CA LEU A 525 54.53 39.16 -12.16
C LEU A 525 55.53 39.67 -13.24
N ALA A 526 55.10 40.58 -14.11
CA ALA A 526 55.90 41.14 -15.22
C ALA A 526 56.59 42.48 -14.89
N GLY A 527 56.36 43.07 -13.72
CA GLY A 527 56.97 44.34 -13.31
C GLY A 527 58.49 44.26 -13.06
N PRO A 528 59.26 45.35 -13.30
CA PRO A 528 60.74 45.37 -13.30
C PRO A 528 61.40 45.27 -11.91
N SER A 529 60.64 44.97 -10.85
CA SER A 529 61.09 44.95 -9.46
C SER A 529 61.10 43.55 -8.83
N ALA A 530 61.31 42.51 -9.63
CA ALA A 530 61.72 41.20 -9.11
C ALA A 530 63.21 40.99 -9.40
N SER A 531 64.07 41.39 -8.46
CA SER A 531 65.49 41.04 -8.51
C SER A 531 65.63 39.51 -8.56
N ALA A 532 66.52 39.00 -9.40
CA ALA A 532 66.81 37.57 -9.52
C ALA A 532 67.24 36.91 -8.19
N ALA A 533 67.54 37.70 -7.16
CA ALA A 533 67.87 37.27 -5.80
C ALA A 533 66.66 37.09 -4.87
N GLN A 534 65.47 37.61 -5.21
CA GLN A 534 64.25 37.49 -4.38
C GLN A 534 63.30 36.37 -4.84
N LEU A 535 63.49 35.84 -6.05
CA LEU A 535 62.72 34.71 -6.59
C LEU A 535 62.85 33.42 -5.75
N PRO A 536 64.05 33.00 -5.29
CA PRO A 536 64.15 31.82 -4.41
C PRO A 536 63.47 32.05 -3.05
N HIS A 537 63.50 33.28 -2.53
CA HIS A 537 62.92 33.61 -1.23
C HIS A 537 61.39 33.70 -1.30
N ALA A 538 60.83 34.30 -2.35
CA ALA A 538 59.40 34.33 -2.60
C ALA A 538 58.85 32.96 -3.01
N GLN A 539 59.60 32.14 -3.74
CA GLN A 539 59.25 30.74 -4.03
C GLN A 539 59.35 29.86 -2.79
N HIS A 540 60.32 30.06 -1.89
CA HIS A 540 60.36 29.38 -0.60
C HIS A 540 59.25 29.84 0.36
N MET A 541 58.87 31.12 0.36
CA MET A 541 57.73 31.61 1.16
C MET A 541 56.38 31.16 0.59
N ALA A 542 56.21 31.16 -0.72
CA ALA A 542 55.00 30.61 -1.38
C ALA A 542 54.93 29.08 -1.27
N ALA A 543 56.07 28.37 -1.33
CA ALA A 543 56.12 26.93 -1.08
C ALA A 543 55.86 26.61 0.40
N THR A 544 56.33 27.39 1.37
CA THR A 544 56.04 27.17 2.81
C THR A 544 54.61 27.56 3.20
N LEU A 545 53.98 28.52 2.51
CA LEU A 545 52.55 28.83 2.64
C LEU A 545 51.66 27.80 1.89
N ALA A 546 52.14 27.18 0.81
CA ALA A 546 51.45 26.11 0.08
C ALA A 546 51.71 24.70 0.65
N SER A 547 52.71 24.52 1.52
CA SER A 547 53.06 23.24 2.15
C SER A 547 52.83 23.22 3.67
N ALA A 548 51.90 24.02 4.16
CA ALA A 548 51.20 23.69 5.40
C ALA A 548 50.01 22.76 5.09
N THR A 549 50.27 21.59 4.51
CA THR A 549 49.35 20.46 4.65
C THR A 549 49.39 20.04 6.11
N PRO A 550 48.28 20.16 6.86
CA PRO A 550 48.22 19.50 8.16
C PRO A 550 48.40 18.00 7.92
N ALA A 551 49.19 17.32 8.76
CA ALA A 551 49.39 15.89 8.65
C ALA A 551 48.03 15.18 8.51
N GLN A 552 47.80 14.51 7.37
CA GLN A 552 46.58 13.74 7.16
C GLN A 552 46.60 12.53 8.08
N VAL A 553 45.73 12.55 9.09
CA VAL A 553 45.52 11.41 9.98
C VAL A 553 44.75 10.35 9.20
N HIS A 554 45.36 9.17 9.03
CA HIS A 554 44.72 8.05 8.36
C HIS A 554 44.02 7.17 9.39
N CYS A 555 42.80 6.73 9.07
CA CYS A 555 42.10 5.79 9.93
C CYS A 555 42.87 4.45 9.99
N THR A 556 43.24 4.02 11.20
CA THR A 556 43.97 2.76 11.44
C THR A 556 43.17 1.51 11.06
N GLN A 557 41.84 1.62 10.94
CA GLN A 557 40.93 0.52 10.61
C GLN A 557 40.70 0.36 9.10
N CYS A 558 40.44 1.45 8.37
CA CYS A 558 40.05 1.38 6.95
C CYS A 558 40.94 2.19 6.00
N GLY A 559 42.04 2.76 6.50
CA GLY A 559 43.06 3.47 5.71
C GLY A 559 42.60 4.77 5.06
N THR A 560 41.38 5.23 5.34
CA THR A 560 40.82 6.43 4.70
C THR A 560 41.41 7.68 5.35
N ALA A 561 41.92 8.60 4.52
CA ALA A 561 42.46 9.87 4.98
C ALA A 561 41.34 10.73 5.60
N ALA A 562 41.58 11.25 6.80
CA ALA A 562 40.66 12.16 7.48
C ALA A 562 41.19 13.60 7.40
N PRO A 563 40.29 14.59 7.23
CA PRO A 563 40.67 15.98 7.26
C PRO A 563 41.18 16.38 8.67
N PRO A 564 42.07 17.37 8.77
CA PRO A 564 42.69 17.78 10.03
C PRO A 564 41.66 18.27 11.05
N GLY A 565 41.75 17.77 12.28
CA GLY A 565 40.83 18.06 13.38
C GLY A 565 39.61 17.11 13.48
N ALA A 566 39.47 16.13 12.60
CA ALA A 566 38.41 15.13 12.67
C ALA A 566 38.62 14.16 13.83
N ARG A 567 37.66 14.07 14.77
CA ARG A 567 37.69 13.12 15.89
C ARG A 567 37.27 11.70 15.49
N PHE A 568 36.59 11.55 14.34
CA PHE A 568 36.05 10.27 13.85
C PHE A 568 36.24 10.14 12.33
N CYS A 569 36.42 8.91 11.83
CA CYS A 569 36.54 8.64 10.40
C CYS A 569 35.19 8.77 9.67
N ALA A 570 35.15 9.55 8.58
CA ALA A 570 33.93 9.77 7.79
C ALA A 570 33.40 8.53 7.06
N LYS A 571 34.23 7.51 6.85
CA LYS A 571 33.84 6.29 6.11
C LYS A 571 33.33 5.17 7.02
N CYS A 572 33.94 4.98 8.19
CA CYS A 572 33.63 3.85 9.07
C CYS A 572 33.23 4.24 10.51
N GLY A 573 33.32 5.53 10.88
CA GLY A 573 32.92 6.04 12.19
C GLY A 573 33.90 5.81 13.35
N THR A 574 35.02 5.13 13.12
CA THR A 574 36.01 4.84 14.17
C THR A 574 36.69 6.12 14.69
N ALA A 575 36.87 6.22 16.01
CA ALA A 575 37.58 7.34 16.64
C ALA A 575 39.04 7.40 16.17
N LEU A 576 39.50 8.59 15.81
CA LEU A 576 40.87 8.85 15.36
C LEU A 576 41.69 9.33 16.57
N ALA A 577 42.90 8.79 16.75
CA ALA A 577 43.82 9.27 17.78
C ALA A 577 44.23 10.71 17.45
N ALA A 578 44.13 11.60 18.43
CA ALA A 578 44.30 13.06 18.28
C ALA A 578 45.67 13.46 17.73
#